data_AF-A0A3D5PZV9-F1
#
_entry.id   AF-A0A3D5PZV9-F1
#
_cell.length_a   1.000
_cell.length_b   1.000
_cell.length_c   1.000
_cell.angle_alpha   90.00
_cell.angle_beta   90.00
_cell.angle_gamma   90.00
#
_symmetry.space_group_name_H-M   'P 1'
#
loop_
_entity.id
_entity.type
_entity.pdbx_description
1 polymer ?
#
loop_
_entity_poly.entity_id
_entity_poly.type
_entity_poly.pdbx_seq_one_letter_code
_entity_poly.pdbx_strand_id
1 'polypeptide(L)'
;MNAGGMVYSPFRLPGTTAVFKRNTMNKLAKLSAFVVAGSALATPVAAQDTAQDVEKRLRELEQKVKVLDRQRKIDEQIPAATEYDVNGLQQSLENFRWEWGRARDLHTALTRRSLQIGGVVQARAGWSEEEVTNDSLYERDSSFDIGAALLTFRGNLYRDYEEGRNLDYRLSFGASPQANAPSLDVLDANITYNLWPTLDKETGRLAVTAGQRLLPFGLEVSASEELKPVIRNAQFASEMGLSSRQIGVFVTGDLDPFVDHGFNYRAPRIAFDFGLVNGAGANNSDDNGKKDLVGRVQWIVPVEDYNSLLREIKVGVSGYYGHRNLDPGSGQEPIGTGKKNRFGLDVSYNHNPIGLTVEYVRGSDEQLSEGVETDRDSESTVATLFWNEGEQFVGSYRGQARYDDWWPNTYQPFFRWDRFDPDTDESGDHRTVYTLGFNLFFAQTTKFQINLNRIEDKSTNSENHELLTQLQFGF
;
A
#
# COMPACT_ATOMS: atom_id res chain seq x y z
N MET A 1 -46.33 16.19 36.47
CA MET A 1 -45.08 16.38 37.21
C MET A 1 -43.92 16.03 36.28
N ASN A 2 -43.10 17.04 36.01
CA ASN A 2 -41.77 17.09 35.39
C ASN A 2 -41.45 16.26 34.14
N ALA A 3 -41.44 17.01 33.03
CA ALA A 3 -40.58 16.83 31.88
C ALA A 3 -39.09 17.06 32.23
N GLY A 4 -38.20 16.44 31.46
CA GLY A 4 -36.75 16.66 31.55
C GLY A 4 -36.05 16.16 30.27
N GLY A 5 -36.27 16.86 29.16
CA GLY A 5 -35.49 16.66 27.93
C GLY A 5 -34.13 17.34 28.05
N MET A 6 -33.05 16.58 27.88
CA MET A 6 -31.71 17.13 27.67
C MET A 6 -31.48 17.29 26.16
N VAL A 7 -31.55 18.54 25.71
CA VAL A 7 -31.12 18.98 24.40
C VAL A 7 -29.61 19.25 24.46
N TYR A 8 -28.82 18.48 23.73
CA TYR A 8 -27.41 18.80 23.50
C TYR A 8 -27.32 20.03 22.59
N SER A 9 -26.77 21.12 23.13
CA SER A 9 -26.43 22.34 22.40
C SER A 9 -25.00 22.22 21.85
N PRO A 10 -24.76 22.40 20.54
CA PRO A 10 -23.41 22.53 20.02
C PRO A 10 -22.84 23.92 20.31
N PHE A 11 -21.63 23.93 20.86
CA PHE A 11 -20.81 25.10 21.16
C PHE A 11 -20.55 25.89 19.87
N ARG A 12 -21.12 27.10 19.75
CA ARG A 12 -20.86 28.06 18.65
C ARG A 12 -19.59 28.85 18.95
N LEU A 13 -18.56 28.66 18.14
CA LEU A 13 -17.46 29.63 18.00
C LEU A 13 -17.97 30.88 17.27
N PRO A 14 -17.64 32.11 17.71
CA PRO A 14 -17.95 33.32 16.97
C PRO A 14 -17.10 33.39 15.69
N GLY A 15 -17.79 33.45 14.54
CA GLY A 15 -17.16 33.55 13.23
C GLY A 15 -16.48 34.90 13.00
N THR A 16 -15.18 34.87 12.78
CA THR A 16 -14.43 35.93 12.11
C THR A 16 -14.25 35.55 10.65
N THR A 17 -15.13 36.07 9.79
CA THR A 17 -14.94 36.08 8.34
C THR A 17 -13.81 37.05 7.98
N ALA A 18 -12.58 36.55 7.88
CA ALA A 18 -11.49 37.24 7.23
C ALA A 18 -11.59 37.04 5.71
N VAL A 19 -12.14 38.03 5.01
CA VAL A 19 -12.11 38.10 3.55
C VAL A 19 -10.69 38.46 3.11
N PHE A 20 -9.92 37.47 2.67
CA PHE A 20 -8.66 37.67 1.96
C PHE A 20 -8.95 38.27 0.58
N LYS A 21 -8.72 39.58 0.41
CA LYS A 21 -8.49 40.18 -0.91
C LYS A 21 -7.00 40.42 -1.10
N ARG A 22 -6.40 39.62 -1.99
CA ARG A 22 -5.11 39.89 -2.63
C ARG A 22 -5.18 41.25 -3.31
N ASN A 23 -4.24 42.15 -2.99
CA ASN A 23 -3.83 43.21 -3.92
C ASN A 23 -2.33 43.45 -3.76
N THR A 24 -1.59 42.84 -4.70
CA THR A 24 -0.40 43.38 -5.37
C THR A 24 0.52 44.30 -4.56
N MET A 25 1.53 43.69 -3.93
CA MET A 25 2.81 44.32 -3.67
C MET A 25 3.55 44.53 -5.00
N ASN A 26 3.82 45.79 -5.35
CA ASN A 26 5.01 46.14 -6.12
C ASN A 26 5.36 47.61 -5.94
N LYS A 27 6.66 47.86 -5.71
CA LYS A 27 7.37 49.15 -5.63
C LYS A 27 7.53 49.74 -4.23
N LEU A 28 8.43 49.12 -3.47
CA LEU A 28 9.33 49.80 -2.55
C LEU A 28 10.77 49.47 -2.98
N ALA A 29 11.36 50.35 -3.78
CA ALA A 29 12.79 50.34 -4.03
C ALA A 29 13.28 51.78 -4.23
N LYS A 30 14.27 52.14 -3.40
CA LYS A 30 15.22 53.25 -3.52
C LYS A 30 14.77 54.59 -2.94
N LEU A 31 15.07 54.72 -1.64
CA LEU A 31 15.44 55.97 -0.98
C LEU A 31 16.96 55.94 -0.81
N SER A 32 17.73 56.65 -1.64
CA SER A 32 19.08 57.16 -1.27
C SER A 32 19.68 58.02 -2.38
N ALA A 33 20.20 59.17 -1.93
CA ALA A 33 21.27 59.98 -2.52
C ALA A 33 21.01 60.70 -3.85
N PHE A 34 20.87 62.03 -3.79
CA PHE A 34 21.69 62.90 -4.64
C PHE A 34 21.89 64.27 -3.96
N VAL A 35 23.16 64.58 -3.70
CA VAL A 35 23.71 65.88 -3.26
C VAL A 35 24.66 66.33 -4.38
N VAL A 36 24.48 67.58 -4.81
CA VAL A 36 25.44 68.48 -5.49
C VAL A 36 25.82 68.18 -6.95
N ALA A 37 25.36 69.02 -7.89
CA ALA A 37 26.17 70.09 -8.52
C ALA A 37 25.46 70.72 -9.75
N GLY A 38 25.56 72.05 -9.88
CA GLY A 38 25.93 72.65 -11.17
C GLY A 38 24.82 73.15 -12.11
N SER A 39 24.36 74.38 -11.86
CA SER A 39 24.21 75.47 -12.85
C SER A 39 23.60 75.18 -14.23
N ALA A 40 22.37 75.65 -14.44
CA ALA A 40 21.97 76.30 -15.70
C ALA A 40 20.85 77.33 -15.40
N LEU A 41 21.20 78.61 -15.59
CA LEU A 41 20.30 79.76 -15.54
C LEU A 41 19.30 79.68 -16.70
N ALA A 42 18.04 79.39 -16.37
CA ALA A 42 16.89 79.78 -17.19
C ALA A 42 15.74 80.07 -16.22
N THR A 43 15.42 81.34 -16.04
CA THR A 43 14.26 81.81 -15.29
C THR A 43 12.98 81.39 -16.01
N PRO A 44 12.01 80.83 -15.27
CA PRO A 44 10.63 81.22 -15.48
C PRO A 44 10.08 81.82 -14.20
N VAL A 45 9.66 83.08 -14.32
CA VAL A 45 8.50 83.71 -13.70
C VAL A 45 7.94 82.98 -12.48
N ALA A 46 8.12 83.60 -11.30
CA ALA A 46 7.38 83.27 -10.10
C ALA A 46 5.88 83.29 -10.39
N ALA A 47 5.26 82.12 -10.55
CA ALA A 47 3.82 82.01 -10.40
C ALA A 47 3.52 82.38 -8.94
N GLN A 48 2.90 83.53 -8.72
CA GLN A 48 2.26 83.83 -7.45
C GLN A 48 1.29 82.67 -7.19
N ASP A 49 1.56 81.86 -6.16
CA ASP A 49 0.58 80.94 -5.60
C ASP A 49 -0.69 81.78 -5.38
N THR A 50 -1.72 81.52 -6.17
CA THR A 50 -2.99 82.23 -6.00
C THR A 50 -3.54 81.87 -4.63
N ALA A 51 -4.33 82.76 -4.02
CA ALA A 51 -4.94 82.50 -2.70
C ALA A 51 -5.66 81.13 -2.64
N GLN A 52 -6.15 80.64 -3.79
CA GLN A 52 -6.79 79.33 -3.96
C GLN A 52 -5.81 78.14 -3.86
N ASP A 53 -4.58 78.25 -4.36
CA ASP A 53 -3.58 77.18 -4.27
C ASP A 53 -3.03 77.02 -2.84
N VAL A 54 -2.88 78.13 -2.13
CA VAL A 54 -2.53 78.12 -0.70
C VAL A 54 -3.65 77.47 0.12
N GLU A 55 -4.91 77.80 -0.18
CA GLU A 55 -6.07 77.22 0.48
C GLU A 55 -6.18 75.70 0.24
N LYS A 56 -5.89 75.24 -0.97
CA LYS A 56 -5.91 73.83 -1.33
C LYS A 56 -4.81 73.05 -0.57
N ARG A 57 -3.60 73.59 -0.50
CA ARG A 57 -2.50 72.99 0.30
C ARG A 57 -2.83 72.98 1.79
N LEU A 58 -3.50 74.02 2.30
CA LEU A 58 -3.96 74.07 3.69
C LEU A 58 -4.95 72.93 4.00
N ARG A 59 -5.94 72.73 3.12
CA ARG A 59 -6.94 71.65 3.28
C ARG A 59 -6.32 70.26 3.20
N GLU A 60 -5.34 70.04 2.34
CA GLU A 60 -4.59 68.77 2.26
C GLU A 60 -3.74 68.51 3.51
N LEU A 61 -3.10 69.56 4.05
CA LEU A 61 -2.36 69.47 5.32
C LEU A 61 -3.29 69.19 6.50
N GLU A 62 -4.45 69.85 6.58
CA GLU A 62 -5.46 69.58 7.61
C GLU A 62 -6.00 68.15 7.54
N GLN A 63 -6.18 67.60 6.33
CA GLN A 63 -6.56 66.19 6.16
C GLN A 63 -5.45 65.25 6.63
N LYS A 64 -4.19 65.51 6.28
CA LYS A 64 -3.05 64.71 6.76
C LYS A 64 -2.90 64.76 8.28
N VAL A 65 -3.07 65.94 8.88
CA VAL A 65 -3.04 66.11 10.34
C VAL A 65 -4.18 65.33 10.99
N LYS A 66 -5.40 65.39 10.44
CA LYS A 66 -6.54 64.59 10.94
C LYS A 66 -6.35 63.08 10.81
N VAL A 67 -5.64 62.62 9.79
CA VAL A 67 -5.30 61.19 9.62
C VAL A 67 -4.24 60.78 10.64
N LEU A 68 -3.19 61.58 10.83
CA LEU A 68 -2.15 61.33 11.82
C LEU A 68 -2.68 61.37 13.26
N ASP A 69 -3.58 62.29 13.59
CA ASP A 69 -4.25 62.33 14.90
C ASP A 69 -5.14 61.10 15.12
N ARG A 70 -5.77 60.59 14.06
CA ARG A 70 -6.54 59.33 14.14
C ARG A 70 -5.61 58.14 14.36
N GLN A 71 -4.49 58.09 13.64
CA GLN A 71 -3.48 57.05 13.77
C GLN A 71 -2.89 57.04 15.19
N ARG A 72 -2.52 58.22 15.71
CA ARG A 72 -1.99 58.39 17.06
C ARG A 72 -3.00 57.99 18.13
N LYS A 73 -4.28 58.31 17.96
CA LYS A 73 -5.35 57.87 18.88
C LYS A 73 -5.58 56.36 18.85
N ILE A 74 -5.35 55.71 17.70
CA ILE A 74 -5.40 54.25 17.59
C ILE A 74 -4.20 53.63 18.31
N ASP A 75 -3.00 54.18 18.11
CA ASP A 75 -1.77 53.69 18.75
C ASP A 75 -1.78 53.93 20.27
N GLU A 76 -2.35 55.05 20.75
CA GLU A 76 -2.57 55.33 22.19
C GLU A 76 -3.64 54.42 22.82
N GLN A 77 -4.51 53.79 22.02
CA GLN A 77 -5.56 52.86 22.49
C GLN A 77 -5.11 51.40 22.56
N ILE A 78 -3.95 51.05 22.00
CA ILE A 78 -3.38 49.71 22.13
C ILE A 78 -2.45 49.75 23.35
N PRO A 79 -2.86 49.21 24.52
CA PRO A 79 -1.97 49.15 25.67
C PRO A 79 -0.72 48.35 25.29
N ALA A 80 0.46 48.91 25.53
CA ALA A 80 1.71 48.19 25.36
C ALA A 80 1.68 46.93 26.24
N ALA A 81 2.03 45.77 25.67
CA ALA A 81 2.04 44.50 26.38
C ALA A 81 2.81 44.65 27.70
N THR A 82 2.16 44.33 28.81
CA THR A 82 2.78 44.47 30.13
C THR A 82 3.76 43.32 30.36
N GLU A 83 4.72 43.51 31.27
CA GLU A 83 5.67 42.44 31.66
C GLU A 83 4.94 41.18 32.16
N TYR A 84 3.76 41.37 32.78
CA TYR A 84 2.87 40.29 33.18
C TYR A 84 2.33 39.48 31.98
N ASP A 85 1.94 40.16 30.89
CA ASP A 85 1.44 39.50 29.67
C ASP A 85 2.54 38.69 28.99
N VAL A 86 3.77 39.23 28.95
CA VAL A 86 4.94 38.54 28.38
C VAL A 86 5.30 37.30 29.20
N ASN A 87 5.34 37.44 30.53
CA ASN A 87 5.61 36.32 31.43
C ASN A 87 4.50 35.25 31.37
N GLY A 88 3.23 35.66 31.27
CA GLY A 88 2.11 34.74 31.10
C GLY A 88 2.15 33.97 29.78
N LEU A 89 2.54 34.61 28.68
CA LEU A 89 2.78 33.97 27.38
C LEU A 89 3.94 32.98 27.45
N GLN A 90 5.05 33.35 28.08
CA GLN A 90 6.22 32.47 28.23
C GLN A 90 5.88 31.23 29.06
N GLN A 91 5.17 31.41 30.18
CA GLN A 91 4.74 30.30 31.03
C GLN A 91 3.72 29.40 30.31
N SER A 92 2.79 29.98 29.54
CA SER A 92 1.84 29.21 28.72
C SER A 92 2.53 28.43 27.61
N LEU A 93 3.57 29.02 26.99
CA LEU A 93 4.38 28.36 25.96
C LEU A 93 5.21 27.20 26.54
N GLU A 94 5.77 27.38 27.74
CA GLU A 94 6.47 26.31 28.45
C GLU A 94 5.52 25.18 28.84
N ASN A 95 4.35 25.51 29.41
CA ASN A 95 3.33 24.52 29.73
C ASN A 95 2.87 23.77 28.47
N PHE A 96 2.60 24.48 27.37
CA PHE A 96 2.28 23.87 26.09
C PHE A 96 3.40 22.96 25.60
N ARG A 97 4.67 23.38 25.70
CA ARG A 97 5.83 22.54 25.33
C ARG A 97 5.90 21.27 26.18
N TRP A 98 5.66 21.36 27.48
CA TRP A 98 5.65 20.22 28.40
C TRP A 98 4.48 19.27 28.15
N GLU A 99 3.27 19.81 27.98
CA GLU A 99 2.08 19.03 27.66
C GLU A 99 2.19 18.36 26.28
N TRP A 100 2.67 19.09 25.28
CA TRP A 100 2.89 18.55 23.93
C TRP A 100 4.01 17.50 23.93
N GLY A 101 5.10 17.74 24.66
CA GLY A 101 6.18 16.77 24.85
C GLY A 101 5.68 15.49 25.52
N ARG A 102 4.93 15.62 26.61
CA ARG A 102 4.36 14.48 27.34
C ARG A 102 3.29 13.74 26.53
N ALA A 103 2.43 14.45 25.81
CA ALA A 103 1.44 13.85 24.93
C ALA A 103 2.11 13.10 23.77
N ARG A 104 3.18 13.67 23.19
CA ARG A 104 3.99 12.98 22.18
C ARG A 104 4.65 11.73 22.75
N ASP A 105 5.27 11.82 23.92
CA ASP A 105 5.98 10.70 24.54
C ASP A 105 5.03 9.56 24.98
N LEU A 106 3.79 9.89 25.37
CA LEU A 106 2.78 8.90 25.80
C LEU A 106 1.94 8.32 24.66
N HIS A 107 1.71 9.09 23.58
CA HIS A 107 0.76 8.71 22.53
C HIS A 107 1.38 8.49 21.15
N THR A 108 2.70 8.70 20.99
CA THR A 108 3.38 8.46 19.70
C THR A 108 4.65 7.63 19.89
N ALA A 109 4.84 6.65 19.03
CA ALA A 109 6.10 5.91 18.97
C ALA A 109 7.22 6.84 18.48
N LEU A 110 8.19 7.13 19.34
CA LEU A 110 9.34 7.97 18.99
C LEU A 110 10.36 7.16 18.20
N THR A 111 10.50 7.46 16.92
CA THR A 111 11.54 6.90 16.05
C THR A 111 12.45 8.01 15.54
N ARG A 112 13.74 7.73 15.41
CA ARG A 112 14.72 8.67 14.82
C ARG A 112 14.60 8.76 13.28
N ARG A 113 13.84 7.85 12.67
CA ARG A 113 13.65 7.72 11.22
C ARG A 113 12.19 7.39 10.89
N SER A 114 11.80 7.47 9.63
CA SER A 114 10.43 7.12 9.23
C SER A 114 10.10 5.68 9.63
N LEU A 115 8.98 5.50 10.33
CA LEU A 115 8.39 4.21 10.67
C LEU A 115 6.90 4.27 10.33
N GLN A 116 6.47 3.36 9.47
CA GLN A 116 5.08 3.06 9.20
C GLN A 116 4.76 1.71 9.82
N ILE A 117 3.72 1.69 10.64
CA ILE A 117 3.13 0.48 11.19
C ILE A 117 1.85 0.23 10.41
N GLY A 118 1.66 -0.98 9.92
CA GLY A 118 0.43 -1.40 9.31
C GLY A 118 0.19 -2.89 9.49
N GLY A 119 -0.92 -3.39 8.99
CA GLY A 119 -1.28 -4.78 9.20
C GLY A 119 -2.61 -5.17 8.60
N VAL A 120 -2.95 -6.44 8.73
CA VAL A 120 -4.25 -6.99 8.32
C VAL A 120 -4.72 -7.97 9.38
N VAL A 121 -5.99 -7.88 9.75
CA VAL A 121 -6.68 -8.86 10.59
C VAL A 121 -7.86 -9.42 9.80
N GLN A 122 -7.96 -10.74 9.76
CA GLN A 122 -9.07 -11.46 9.12
C GLN A 122 -9.74 -12.37 10.14
N ALA A 123 -11.06 -12.21 10.29
CA ALA A 123 -11.90 -13.17 10.98
C ALA A 123 -12.68 -13.96 9.93
N ARG A 124 -12.70 -15.28 10.06
CA ARG A 124 -13.31 -16.21 9.10
C ARG A 124 -14.32 -17.11 9.80
N ALA A 125 -15.42 -17.37 9.12
CA ALA A 125 -16.34 -18.45 9.46
C ALA A 125 -16.52 -19.35 8.24
N GLY A 126 -16.50 -20.65 8.45
CA GLY A 126 -16.60 -21.66 7.40
C GLY A 126 -17.62 -22.73 7.73
N TRP A 127 -18.21 -23.31 6.69
CA TRP A 127 -18.98 -24.54 6.73
C TRP A 127 -18.60 -25.41 5.51
N SER A 128 -18.47 -26.72 5.70
CA SER A 128 -18.12 -27.71 4.68
C SER A 128 -19.01 -28.94 4.85
N GLU A 129 -19.49 -29.49 3.73
CA GLU A 129 -20.25 -30.74 3.72
C GLU A 129 -19.36 -31.94 4.12
N GLU A 130 -18.08 -31.91 3.76
CA GLU A 130 -17.10 -32.88 4.25
C GLU A 130 -16.70 -32.58 5.70
N GLU A 131 -17.10 -33.47 6.60
CA GLU A 131 -16.81 -33.41 8.02
C GLU A 131 -15.36 -33.80 8.33
N VAL A 132 -14.69 -33.01 9.17
CA VAL A 132 -13.32 -33.28 9.61
C VAL A 132 -13.33 -34.01 10.95
N THR A 133 -12.80 -35.23 10.97
CA THR A 133 -12.54 -36.02 12.18
C THR A 133 -11.05 -36.32 12.32
N ASN A 134 -10.47 -36.06 13.49
CA ASN A 134 -9.08 -36.38 13.82
C ASN A 134 -8.92 -36.63 15.33
N ASP A 135 -7.69 -36.74 15.84
CA ASP A 135 -7.42 -37.04 17.26
C ASP A 135 -8.04 -36.04 18.25
N SER A 136 -8.42 -34.83 17.83
CA SER A 136 -8.98 -33.76 18.66
C SER A 136 -10.32 -33.21 18.17
N LEU A 137 -10.84 -33.68 17.03
CA LEU A 137 -12.06 -33.20 16.37
C LEU A 137 -12.93 -34.39 15.99
N TYR A 138 -14.23 -34.28 16.20
CA TYR A 138 -15.20 -35.30 15.80
C TYR A 138 -16.27 -34.66 14.93
N GLU A 139 -16.42 -35.14 13.69
CA GLU A 139 -17.46 -34.75 12.74
C GLU A 139 -17.65 -33.23 12.62
N ARG A 140 -16.55 -32.47 12.52
CA ARG A 140 -16.61 -31.00 12.45
C ARG A 140 -16.91 -30.54 11.02
N ASP A 141 -18.07 -29.94 10.83
CA ASP A 141 -18.53 -29.35 9.58
C ASP A 141 -18.38 -27.82 9.50
N SER A 142 -18.06 -27.16 10.62
CA SER A 142 -18.03 -25.70 10.72
C SER A 142 -16.83 -25.17 11.52
N SER A 143 -16.38 -23.96 11.21
CA SER A 143 -15.23 -23.33 11.88
C SER A 143 -15.41 -21.84 12.10
N PHE A 144 -14.80 -21.35 13.19
CA PHE A 144 -14.42 -19.95 13.36
C PHE A 144 -12.91 -19.89 13.51
N ASP A 145 -12.25 -19.14 12.65
CA ASP A 145 -10.80 -19.05 12.61
C ASP A 145 -10.32 -17.64 12.25
N ILE A 146 -9.04 -17.39 12.53
CA ILE A 146 -8.37 -16.15 12.13
C ILE A 146 -7.67 -16.44 10.82
N GLY A 147 -8.23 -16.01 9.69
CA GLY A 147 -7.66 -16.28 8.36
C GLY A 147 -6.22 -15.79 8.25
N ALA A 148 -5.93 -14.60 8.81
CA ALA A 148 -4.61 -14.06 8.98
C ALA A 148 -4.59 -12.92 10.00
N ALA A 149 -3.53 -12.85 10.81
CA ALA A 149 -3.21 -11.68 11.63
C ALA A 149 -1.77 -11.26 11.34
N LEU A 150 -1.60 -10.17 10.59
CA LEU A 150 -0.31 -9.66 10.15
C LEU A 150 -0.02 -8.31 10.78
N LEU A 151 1.21 -8.15 11.26
CA LEU A 151 1.77 -6.88 11.69
C LEU A 151 3.01 -6.57 10.85
N THR A 152 3.08 -5.36 10.29
CA THR A 152 4.14 -4.93 9.38
C THR A 152 4.73 -3.60 9.84
N PHE A 153 6.06 -3.54 9.87
CA PHE A 153 6.86 -2.36 10.08
C PHE A 153 7.63 -2.07 8.79
N ARG A 154 7.49 -0.86 8.27
CA ARG A 154 8.29 -0.37 7.14
C ARG A 154 8.92 0.95 7.51
N GLY A 155 10.13 1.16 7.03
CA GLY A 155 10.79 2.43 7.27
C GLY A 155 11.99 2.63 6.39
N ASN A 156 12.62 3.78 6.60
CA ASN A 156 13.77 4.20 5.82
C ASN A 156 14.97 4.37 6.75
N LEU A 157 16.07 3.67 6.44
CA LEU A 157 17.34 3.79 7.16
C LEU A 157 18.16 4.97 6.63
N TYR A 158 18.11 5.20 5.32
CA TYR A 158 18.76 6.31 4.64
C TYR A 158 17.89 6.84 3.49
N ARG A 159 17.70 8.17 3.47
CA ARG A 159 16.93 8.87 2.44
C ARG A 159 17.87 9.79 1.69
N ASP A 160 17.95 9.58 0.39
CA ASP A 160 18.64 10.46 -0.53
C ASP A 160 17.63 11.46 -1.10
N TYR A 161 17.86 12.75 -0.85
CA TYR A 161 16.97 13.82 -1.30
C TYR A 161 17.29 14.33 -2.69
N GLU A 162 18.49 14.04 -3.20
CA GLU A 162 18.95 14.53 -4.51
C GLU A 162 18.52 13.58 -5.63
N GLU A 163 18.67 12.27 -5.42
CA GLU A 163 18.34 11.28 -6.46
C GLU A 163 17.28 10.26 -6.02
N GLY A 164 16.93 10.19 -4.72
CA GLY A 164 15.93 9.25 -4.22
C GLY A 164 16.43 7.81 -4.09
N ARG A 165 17.75 7.59 -4.04
CA ARG A 165 18.36 6.27 -3.79
C ARG A 165 18.26 5.86 -2.32
N ASN A 166 17.05 5.48 -1.93
CA ASN A 166 16.71 5.17 -0.55
C ASN A 166 17.20 3.77 -0.13
N LEU A 167 17.57 3.65 1.16
CA LEU A 167 17.76 2.39 1.86
C LEU A 167 16.59 2.18 2.82
N ASP A 168 15.77 1.17 2.52
CA ASP A 168 14.53 0.87 3.22
C ASP A 168 14.60 -0.48 3.92
N TYR A 169 13.79 -0.66 4.96
CA TYR A 169 13.64 -1.94 5.64
C TYR A 169 12.16 -2.33 5.75
N ARG A 170 11.93 -3.64 5.80
CA ARG A 170 10.62 -4.22 6.08
C ARG A 170 10.80 -5.38 7.06
N LEU A 171 9.99 -5.33 8.12
CA LEU A 171 9.86 -6.39 9.10
C LEU A 171 8.38 -6.69 9.27
N SER A 172 7.96 -7.95 9.11
CA SER A 172 6.58 -8.33 9.37
C SER A 172 6.47 -9.67 10.07
N PHE A 173 5.39 -9.79 10.84
CA PHE A 173 5.05 -10.97 11.62
C PHE A 173 3.65 -11.42 11.24
N GLY A 174 3.41 -12.72 11.31
CA GLY A 174 2.12 -13.33 11.02
C GLY A 174 1.77 -14.38 12.04
N ALA A 175 0.48 -14.45 12.36
CA ALA A 175 -0.12 -15.60 12.99
C ALA A 175 -1.24 -16.13 12.09
N SER A 176 -1.33 -17.46 11.99
CA SER A 176 -2.40 -18.17 11.30
C SER A 176 -2.83 -19.38 12.13
N PRO A 177 -4.01 -19.97 11.88
CA PRO A 177 -4.52 -21.09 12.67
C PRO A 177 -3.58 -22.28 12.49
N GLN A 178 -2.92 -22.71 13.57
CA GLN A 178 -2.10 -23.92 13.59
C GLN A 178 -2.76 -24.97 14.47
N ALA A 179 -2.59 -26.25 14.10
CA ALA A 179 -3.26 -27.38 14.73
C ALA A 179 -2.91 -27.56 16.23
N ASN A 180 -1.71 -27.17 16.67
CA ASN A 180 -1.20 -27.57 17.99
C ASN A 180 -0.72 -26.42 18.91
N ALA A 181 -0.45 -25.22 18.39
CA ALA A 181 -0.23 -23.99 19.19
C ALA A 181 -0.20 -22.76 18.27
N PRO A 182 -0.75 -21.59 18.64
CA PRO A 182 -0.55 -20.38 17.86
C PRO A 182 0.92 -19.93 17.94
N SER A 183 1.66 -20.01 16.83
CA SER A 183 2.99 -19.42 16.70
C SER A 183 2.91 -18.02 16.05
N LEU A 184 3.82 -17.15 16.45
CA LEU A 184 4.07 -15.88 15.77
C LEU A 184 5.33 -16.07 14.91
N ASP A 185 5.15 -16.08 13.60
CA ASP A 185 6.25 -16.33 12.66
C ASP A 185 6.73 -15.01 12.05
N VAL A 186 8.05 -14.91 11.84
CA VAL A 186 8.61 -13.84 11.03
C VAL A 186 8.24 -14.12 9.58
N LEU A 187 7.54 -13.19 8.95
CA LEU A 187 7.15 -13.28 7.54
C LEU A 187 8.20 -12.59 6.68
N ASP A 188 8.29 -11.27 6.71
CA ASP A 188 9.28 -10.52 5.94
C ASP A 188 10.36 -9.97 6.89
N ALA A 189 11.62 -10.09 6.51
CA ALA A 189 12.74 -9.50 7.22
C ALA A 189 13.83 -9.16 6.21
N ASN A 190 13.72 -7.97 5.61
CA ASN A 190 14.58 -7.59 4.51
C ASN A 190 14.95 -6.10 4.50
N ILE A 191 16.03 -5.82 3.79
CA ILE A 191 16.55 -4.47 3.52
C ILE A 191 16.61 -4.31 2.01
N THR A 192 16.16 -3.16 1.51
CA THR A 192 16.14 -2.84 0.09
C THR A 192 16.89 -1.55 -0.18
N TYR A 193 17.77 -1.57 -1.18
CA TYR A 193 18.48 -0.38 -1.66
C TYR A 193 18.13 -0.09 -3.11
N ASN A 194 17.72 1.15 -3.39
CA ASN A 194 17.41 1.60 -4.74
C ASN A 194 18.71 2.05 -5.44
N LEU A 195 19.12 1.32 -6.47
CA LEU A 195 20.35 1.58 -7.24
C LEU A 195 20.20 2.74 -8.21
N TRP A 196 19.02 2.87 -8.84
CA TRP A 196 18.70 3.94 -9.78
C TRP A 196 17.91 5.08 -9.10
N PRO A 197 18.01 6.32 -9.61
CA PRO A 197 17.21 7.43 -9.13
C PRO A 197 15.71 7.14 -9.20
N THR A 198 14.96 7.57 -8.18
CA THR A 198 13.51 7.27 -8.07
C THR A 198 12.61 8.49 -8.10
N LEU A 199 13.20 9.70 -8.13
CA LEU A 199 12.46 10.96 -8.11
C LEU A 199 11.70 11.23 -9.41
N ASP A 200 12.29 10.86 -10.55
CA ASP A 200 11.64 10.99 -11.84
C ASP A 200 10.76 9.76 -12.15
N LYS A 201 9.57 10.01 -12.70
CA LYS A 201 8.62 8.96 -13.10
C LYS A 201 9.01 8.34 -14.42
N GLU A 202 9.71 9.08 -15.29
CA GLU A 202 10.10 8.62 -16.63
C GLU A 202 11.35 7.74 -16.60
N THR A 203 12.09 7.75 -15.49
CA THR A 203 13.20 6.82 -15.26
C THR A 203 12.71 5.45 -14.83
N GLY A 204 13.33 4.41 -15.39
CA GLY A 204 13.19 3.04 -14.90
C GLY A 204 13.69 2.89 -13.47
N ARG A 205 13.33 1.79 -12.81
CA ARG A 205 13.72 1.52 -11.42
C ARG A 205 14.58 0.27 -11.33
N LEU A 206 15.54 0.29 -10.41
CA LEU A 206 16.35 -0.86 -10.08
C LEU A 206 16.66 -0.86 -8.59
N ALA A 207 16.37 -1.96 -7.92
CA ALA A 207 16.60 -2.14 -6.49
C ALA A 207 17.17 -3.53 -6.20
N VAL A 208 17.96 -3.61 -5.14
CA VAL A 208 18.48 -4.86 -4.58
C VAL A 208 17.89 -5.05 -3.19
N THR A 209 17.29 -6.20 -2.95
CA THR A 209 16.73 -6.59 -1.66
C THR A 209 17.51 -7.78 -1.11
N ALA A 210 17.91 -7.71 0.16
CA ALA A 210 18.53 -8.83 0.86
C ALA A 210 17.70 -9.19 2.11
N GLY A 211 17.49 -10.49 2.32
CA GLY A 211 16.77 -11.03 3.47
C GLY A 211 15.58 -11.91 3.08
N GLN A 212 14.65 -12.08 4.00
CA GLN A 212 13.47 -12.91 3.82
C GLN A 212 12.33 -12.12 3.16
N ARG A 213 11.76 -12.69 2.09
CA ARG A 213 10.53 -12.18 1.46
C ARG A 213 9.80 -13.29 0.70
N LEU A 214 8.58 -12.99 0.28
CA LEU A 214 7.79 -13.85 -0.58
C LEU A 214 8.41 -14.03 -1.97
N LEU A 215 8.27 -15.23 -2.53
CA LEU A 215 8.75 -15.54 -3.87
C LEU A 215 8.04 -14.70 -4.94
N PRO A 216 8.79 -14.11 -5.90
CA PRO A 216 8.19 -13.38 -7.00
C PRO A 216 7.73 -14.35 -8.10
N PHE A 217 6.58 -15.00 -7.90
CA PHE A 217 6.06 -16.00 -8.83
C PHE A 217 4.57 -15.78 -9.08
N GLY A 218 4.13 -15.66 -10.33
CA GLY A 218 2.72 -15.51 -10.67
C GLY A 218 2.05 -14.24 -10.09
N LEU A 219 0.76 -14.07 -10.37
CA LEU A 219 -0.05 -12.97 -9.84
C LEU A 219 -0.60 -13.30 -8.44
N GLU A 220 -1.13 -14.50 -8.25
CA GLU A 220 -1.82 -14.92 -7.03
C GLU A 220 -0.91 -14.89 -5.81
N VAL A 221 0.31 -15.43 -5.93
CA VAL A 221 1.27 -15.48 -4.81
C VAL A 221 1.72 -14.06 -4.47
N SER A 222 2.03 -13.23 -5.47
CA SER A 222 2.54 -11.88 -5.24
C SER A 222 1.48 -10.87 -4.79
N ALA A 223 0.19 -11.20 -4.91
CA ALA A 223 -0.91 -10.34 -4.51
C ALA A 223 -1.04 -10.22 -2.98
N SER A 224 -1.30 -9.01 -2.49
CA SER A 224 -1.66 -8.79 -1.08
C SER A 224 -3.10 -9.23 -0.82
N GLU A 225 -3.38 -9.67 0.41
CA GLU A 225 -4.71 -10.14 0.84
C GLU A 225 -5.84 -9.12 0.63
N GLU A 226 -5.52 -7.83 0.76
CA GLU A 226 -6.45 -6.72 0.48
C GLU A 226 -6.92 -6.67 -0.97
N LEU A 227 -6.08 -7.09 -1.92
CA LEU A 227 -6.35 -7.01 -3.34
C LEU A 227 -6.94 -8.30 -3.91
N LYS A 228 -6.91 -9.40 -3.15
CA LYS A 228 -7.47 -10.68 -3.60
C LYS A 228 -9.00 -10.65 -3.61
N PRO A 229 -9.65 -11.02 -4.71
CA PRO A 229 -11.11 -11.14 -4.75
C PRO A 229 -11.61 -12.37 -3.95
N VAL A 230 -10.74 -13.33 -3.68
CA VAL A 230 -11.07 -14.66 -3.13
C VAL A 230 -10.57 -14.80 -1.70
N ILE A 231 -11.16 -15.72 -0.92
CA ILE A 231 -10.73 -16.01 0.45
C ILE A 231 -9.55 -16.99 0.49
N ARG A 232 -9.54 -18.00 -0.39
CA ARG A 232 -8.46 -18.98 -0.52
C ARG A 232 -7.60 -18.67 -1.74
N ASN A 233 -6.31 -18.90 -1.58
CA ASN A 233 -5.35 -18.83 -2.67
C ASN A 233 -5.56 -19.98 -3.66
N ALA A 234 -4.89 -19.88 -4.81
CA ALA A 234 -4.80 -21.00 -5.73
C ALA A 234 -4.18 -22.25 -5.15
N GLN A 235 -4.70 -23.39 -5.59
CA GLN A 235 -4.21 -24.71 -5.19
C GLN A 235 -2.69 -24.79 -5.43
N PHE A 236 -2.19 -24.34 -6.60
CA PHE A 236 -0.75 -24.36 -6.86
C PHE A 236 0.09 -23.56 -5.85
N ALA A 237 -0.47 -22.52 -5.22
CA ALA A 237 0.28 -21.67 -4.32
C ALA A 237 0.77 -22.46 -3.11
N SER A 238 -0.10 -23.28 -2.50
CA SER A 238 0.26 -24.18 -1.41
C SER A 238 0.87 -25.49 -1.91
N GLU A 239 0.20 -26.17 -2.84
CA GLU A 239 0.54 -27.54 -3.25
C GLU A 239 1.92 -27.61 -3.93
N MET A 240 2.31 -26.57 -4.66
CA MET A 240 3.62 -26.49 -5.31
C MET A 240 4.67 -25.73 -4.48
N GLY A 241 4.33 -25.29 -3.25
CA GLY A 241 5.23 -24.60 -2.33
C GLY A 241 5.62 -23.17 -2.74
N LEU A 242 4.84 -22.53 -3.61
CA LEU A 242 5.13 -21.23 -4.19
C LEU A 242 4.74 -20.05 -3.28
N SER A 243 3.78 -20.23 -2.37
CA SER A 243 3.42 -19.24 -1.34
C SER A 243 4.41 -19.18 -0.17
N SER A 244 5.47 -19.98 -0.22
CA SER A 244 6.55 -19.95 0.78
C SER A 244 7.39 -18.69 0.63
N ARG A 245 7.86 -18.17 1.77
CA ARG A 245 8.91 -17.14 1.77
C ARG A 245 10.27 -17.81 1.77
N GLN A 246 11.25 -17.11 1.22
CA GLN A 246 12.62 -17.59 1.11
C GLN A 246 13.59 -16.49 1.53
N ILE A 247 14.78 -16.90 1.96
CA ILE A 247 15.86 -16.01 2.37
C ILE A 247 16.86 -15.93 1.23
N GLY A 248 17.17 -14.72 0.78
CA GLY A 248 18.09 -14.56 -0.34
C GLY A 248 18.39 -13.12 -0.71
N VAL A 249 18.96 -12.98 -1.90
CA VAL A 249 19.20 -11.70 -2.55
C VAL A 249 18.34 -11.62 -3.80
N PHE A 250 17.68 -10.49 -3.97
CA PHE A 250 16.77 -10.24 -5.07
C PHE A 250 17.11 -8.94 -5.78
N VAL A 251 16.88 -8.93 -7.09
CA VAL A 251 17.02 -7.76 -7.95
C VAL A 251 15.68 -7.51 -8.59
N THR A 252 15.06 -6.39 -8.24
CA THR A 252 13.74 -5.99 -8.74
C THR A 252 13.88 -4.70 -9.52
N GLY A 253 13.18 -4.58 -10.63
CA GLY A 253 13.25 -3.37 -11.43
C GLY A 253 12.19 -3.28 -12.51
N ASP A 254 12.24 -2.15 -13.21
CA ASP A 254 11.37 -1.88 -14.33
C ASP A 254 12.09 -1.05 -15.40
N LEU A 255 11.67 -1.23 -16.66
CA LEU A 255 12.28 -0.64 -17.84
C LEU A 255 11.24 0.09 -18.68
N ASP A 256 11.66 1.22 -19.23
CA ASP A 256 10.91 2.04 -20.20
C ASP A 256 9.47 2.35 -19.73
N PRO A 257 9.31 3.12 -18.63
CA PRO A 257 8.01 3.53 -18.14
C PRO A 257 7.35 4.55 -19.05
N PHE A 258 6.13 4.21 -19.46
CA PHE A 258 5.17 5.18 -19.97
C PHE A 258 4.59 5.97 -18.80
N VAL A 259 4.60 7.29 -18.93
CA VAL A 259 4.05 8.23 -17.94
C VAL A 259 3.02 9.13 -18.61
N ASP A 260 1.82 9.18 -18.04
CA ASP A 260 0.82 10.19 -18.33
C ASP A 260 0.72 11.11 -17.11
N HIS A 261 1.25 12.34 -17.27
CA HIS A 261 1.25 13.36 -16.22
C HIS A 261 -0.15 13.93 -15.94
N GLY A 262 -1.06 13.90 -16.91
CA GLY A 262 -2.43 14.41 -16.75
C GLY A 262 -3.26 13.55 -15.80
N PHE A 263 -3.05 12.24 -15.83
CA PHE A 263 -3.75 11.27 -14.97
C PHE A 263 -2.87 10.67 -13.86
N ASN A 264 -1.65 11.18 -13.67
CA ASN A 264 -0.66 10.66 -12.72
C ASN A 264 -0.45 9.13 -12.86
N TYR A 265 -0.43 8.65 -14.09
CA TYR A 265 -0.31 7.23 -14.41
C TYR A 265 1.12 6.92 -14.83
N ARG A 266 1.71 5.87 -14.26
CA ARG A 266 3.01 5.32 -14.64
C ARG A 266 2.90 3.82 -14.82
N ALA A 267 3.25 3.31 -15.98
CA ALA A 267 3.32 1.87 -16.24
C ALA A 267 4.62 1.52 -16.98
N PRO A 268 5.48 0.66 -16.43
CA PRO A 268 6.66 0.17 -17.14
C PRO A 268 6.27 -0.74 -18.29
N ARG A 269 7.01 -0.73 -19.41
CA ARG A 269 6.81 -1.74 -20.46
C ARG A 269 7.25 -3.13 -20.01
N ILE A 270 8.32 -3.20 -19.21
CA ILE A 270 8.83 -4.44 -18.64
C ILE A 270 9.05 -4.24 -17.15
N ALA A 271 8.50 -5.13 -16.33
CA ALA A 271 8.84 -5.26 -14.92
C ALA A 271 9.50 -6.62 -14.70
N PHE A 272 10.50 -6.68 -13.83
CA PHE A 272 11.22 -7.92 -13.55
C PHE A 272 11.57 -8.03 -12.07
N ASP A 273 11.69 -9.28 -11.62
CA ASP A 273 12.10 -9.59 -10.26
C ASP A 273 12.81 -10.94 -10.22
N PHE A 274 14.09 -10.95 -9.90
CA PHE A 274 14.93 -12.15 -9.87
C PHE A 274 15.50 -12.36 -8.47
N GLY A 275 15.69 -13.61 -8.07
CA GLY A 275 16.19 -13.97 -6.75
C GLY A 275 17.10 -15.20 -6.76
N LEU A 276 18.14 -15.13 -5.95
CA LEU A 276 18.95 -16.28 -5.55
C LEU A 276 18.66 -16.57 -4.07
N VAL A 277 18.12 -17.75 -3.78
CA VAL A 277 17.53 -18.07 -2.47
C VAL A 277 18.05 -19.38 -1.88
N ASN A 278 17.84 -19.56 -0.58
CA ASN A 278 18.24 -20.75 0.17
C ASN A 278 17.51 -22.03 -0.28
N GLY A 279 16.24 -21.94 -0.67
CA GLY A 279 15.42 -23.10 -1.05
C GLY A 279 14.78 -23.84 0.14
N ALA A 280 15.32 -23.66 1.34
CA ALA A 280 14.89 -24.29 2.59
C ALA A 280 13.62 -23.68 3.23
N GLY A 281 13.06 -22.62 2.65
CA GLY A 281 11.86 -21.96 3.16
C GLY A 281 12.14 -20.84 4.17
N ALA A 282 11.05 -20.36 4.77
CA ALA A 282 11.05 -19.23 5.69
C ALA A 282 11.64 -19.64 7.04
N ASN A 283 12.42 -18.75 7.65
CA ASN A 283 12.98 -18.90 9.00
C ASN A 283 13.90 -20.12 9.19
N ASN A 284 14.32 -20.76 8.09
CA ASN A 284 15.21 -21.91 8.09
C ASN A 284 16.58 -21.53 7.52
N SER A 285 17.62 -22.13 8.11
CA SER A 285 18.94 -22.16 7.48
C SER A 285 18.89 -22.99 6.20
N ASP A 286 19.91 -22.83 5.35
CA ASP A 286 20.16 -23.74 4.23
C ASP A 286 20.10 -25.21 4.69
N ASP A 287 19.34 -26.03 3.95
CA ASP A 287 19.16 -27.46 4.19
C ASP A 287 19.90 -28.34 3.17
N ASN A 288 20.52 -27.73 2.16
CA ASN A 288 21.24 -28.42 1.10
C ASN A 288 22.43 -27.59 0.57
N GLY A 289 23.29 -28.22 -0.23
CA GLY A 289 24.51 -27.60 -0.77
C GLY A 289 24.31 -26.71 -2.00
N LYS A 290 23.08 -26.49 -2.46
CA LYS A 290 22.73 -25.72 -3.64
C LYS A 290 21.93 -24.46 -3.24
N LYS A 291 21.69 -23.61 -4.24
CA LYS A 291 20.87 -22.41 -4.12
C LYS A 291 19.86 -22.43 -5.24
N ASP A 292 18.69 -21.90 -4.94
CA ASP A 292 17.58 -21.91 -5.86
C ASP A 292 17.49 -20.56 -6.58
N LEU A 293 17.13 -20.61 -7.85
CA LEU A 293 16.93 -19.42 -8.68
C LEU A 293 15.44 -19.23 -8.89
N VAL A 294 14.94 -18.03 -8.62
CA VAL A 294 13.57 -17.63 -8.91
C VAL A 294 13.56 -16.38 -9.76
N GLY A 295 12.59 -16.26 -10.66
CA GLY A 295 12.46 -15.09 -11.49
C GLY A 295 11.05 -14.89 -12.01
N ARG A 296 10.68 -13.64 -12.21
CA ARG A 296 9.50 -13.23 -12.95
C ARG A 296 9.80 -12.06 -13.85
N VAL A 297 9.25 -12.10 -15.06
CA VAL A 297 9.24 -10.99 -16.00
C VAL A 297 7.80 -10.75 -16.41
N GLN A 298 7.37 -9.50 -16.39
CA GLN A 298 6.05 -9.07 -16.82
C GLN A 298 6.19 -8.03 -17.93
N TRP A 299 5.50 -8.26 -19.03
CA TRP A 299 5.29 -7.30 -20.09
C TRP A 299 3.92 -6.64 -19.91
N ILE A 300 3.89 -5.32 -20.01
CA ILE A 300 2.66 -4.53 -19.86
C ILE A 300 2.38 -3.87 -21.21
N VAL A 301 1.17 -4.07 -21.72
CA VAL A 301 0.77 -3.54 -23.04
C VAL A 301 0.88 -2.01 -23.01
N PRO A 302 1.72 -1.41 -23.87
CA PRO A 302 1.79 0.03 -23.98
C PRO A 302 0.50 0.55 -24.62
N VAL A 303 -0.04 1.63 -24.05
CA VAL A 303 -1.19 2.34 -24.62
C VAL A 303 -0.86 3.81 -24.75
N GLU A 304 -1.25 4.42 -25.87
CA GLU A 304 -1.03 5.85 -26.13
C GLU A 304 -2.13 6.72 -25.49
N ASP A 305 -3.32 6.16 -25.31
CA ASP A 305 -4.48 6.85 -24.74
C ASP A 305 -4.86 6.23 -23.38
N TYR A 306 -5.06 7.11 -22.40
CA TYR A 306 -5.57 6.75 -21.09
C TYR A 306 -6.88 5.96 -21.17
N ASN A 307 -7.77 6.25 -22.12
CA ASN A 307 -9.09 5.59 -22.21
C ASN A 307 -9.07 4.29 -23.04
N SER A 308 -7.90 3.79 -23.44
CA SER A 308 -7.81 2.55 -24.23
C SER A 308 -8.31 1.34 -23.46
N LEU A 309 -9.16 0.52 -24.09
CA LEU A 309 -9.60 -0.78 -23.56
C LEU A 309 -8.45 -1.77 -23.39
N LEU A 310 -7.33 -1.57 -24.08
CA LEU A 310 -6.13 -2.42 -23.98
C LEU A 310 -5.24 -2.04 -22.79
N ARG A 311 -5.58 -0.97 -22.07
CA ARG A 311 -4.85 -0.53 -20.87
C ARG A 311 -4.95 -1.61 -19.81
N GLU A 312 -3.90 -1.72 -18.99
CA GLU A 312 -3.83 -2.66 -17.85
C GLU A 312 -3.80 -4.15 -18.23
N ILE A 313 -3.64 -4.48 -19.52
CA ILE A 313 -3.26 -5.84 -19.93
C ILE A 313 -1.78 -6.07 -19.56
N LYS A 314 -1.53 -7.14 -18.81
CA LYS A 314 -0.18 -7.58 -18.43
C LYS A 314 -0.05 -9.07 -18.68
N VAL A 315 1.08 -9.46 -19.22
CA VAL A 315 1.45 -10.86 -19.46
C VAL A 315 2.76 -11.12 -18.72
N GLY A 316 2.78 -12.13 -17.85
CA GLY A 316 3.92 -12.51 -17.06
C GLY A 316 4.38 -13.93 -17.33
N VAL A 317 5.67 -14.14 -17.14
CA VAL A 317 6.32 -15.45 -17.12
C VAL A 317 7.12 -15.54 -15.84
N SER A 318 6.96 -16.66 -15.13
CA SER A 318 7.65 -16.93 -13.87
C SER A 318 8.38 -18.27 -13.94
N GLY A 319 9.52 -18.37 -13.25
CA GLY A 319 10.32 -19.59 -13.18
C GLY A 319 10.94 -19.75 -11.80
N TYR A 320 11.00 -21.00 -11.35
CA TYR A 320 11.72 -21.43 -10.15
C TYR A 320 12.55 -22.65 -10.55
N TYR A 321 13.86 -22.58 -10.32
CA TYR A 321 14.79 -23.67 -10.57
C TYR A 321 15.53 -23.96 -9.28
N GLY A 322 15.19 -25.08 -8.66
CA GLY A 322 15.69 -25.40 -7.35
C GLY A 322 15.95 -26.87 -7.13
N HIS A 323 16.38 -27.17 -5.92
CA HIS A 323 16.76 -28.51 -5.51
C HIS A 323 16.14 -28.85 -4.16
N ARG A 324 15.89 -30.14 -3.95
CA ARG A 324 15.41 -30.70 -2.69
C ARG A 324 16.27 -31.87 -2.28
N ASN A 325 16.32 -32.15 -0.98
CA ASN A 325 16.89 -33.40 -0.50
C ASN A 325 15.97 -34.57 -0.88
N LEU A 326 16.60 -35.70 -1.24
CA LEU A 326 15.92 -36.98 -1.45
C LEU A 326 16.04 -37.77 -0.16
N ASP A 327 15.00 -37.69 0.67
CA ASP A 327 14.98 -38.30 1.99
C ASP A 327 14.32 -39.69 1.90
N PRO A 328 14.98 -40.77 2.37
CA PRO A 328 14.42 -42.12 2.33
C PRO A 328 13.42 -42.41 3.46
N GLY A 329 13.13 -41.43 4.31
CA GLY A 329 12.17 -41.52 5.40
C GLY A 329 12.58 -40.69 6.63
N SER A 330 11.67 -40.60 7.60
CA SER A 330 11.88 -39.81 8.82
C SER A 330 13.12 -40.27 9.61
N GLY A 331 14.05 -39.35 9.84
CA GLY A 331 15.24 -39.57 10.67
C GLY A 331 16.39 -40.30 9.96
N GLN A 332 16.33 -40.47 8.65
CA GLN A 332 17.43 -40.96 7.84
C GLN A 332 18.14 -39.79 7.14
N GLU A 333 19.43 -39.94 6.89
CA GLU A 333 20.19 -38.95 6.12
C GLU A 333 19.70 -38.91 4.66
N PRO A 334 19.70 -37.73 4.01
CA PRO A 334 19.40 -37.62 2.60
C PRO A 334 20.32 -38.54 1.77
N ILE A 335 19.74 -39.29 0.83
CA ILE A 335 20.50 -40.18 -0.06
C ILE A 335 20.93 -39.49 -1.35
N GLY A 336 20.39 -38.32 -1.64
CA GLY A 336 20.67 -37.57 -2.85
C GLY A 336 20.00 -36.19 -2.88
N THR A 337 20.09 -35.54 -4.03
CA THR A 337 19.46 -34.24 -4.29
C THR A 337 18.63 -34.33 -5.56
N GLY A 338 17.34 -34.05 -5.44
CA GLY A 338 16.39 -34.03 -6.54
C GLY A 338 16.13 -32.61 -7.07
N LYS A 339 15.70 -32.51 -8.31
CA LYS A 339 15.20 -31.27 -8.92
C LYS A 339 13.85 -30.86 -8.32
N LYS A 340 13.63 -29.54 -8.26
CA LYS A 340 12.36 -28.89 -7.91
C LYS A 340 12.19 -27.68 -8.81
N ASN A 341 11.52 -27.86 -9.93
CA ASN A 341 11.34 -26.82 -10.94
C ASN A 341 9.89 -26.38 -11.04
N ARG A 342 9.64 -25.08 -11.24
CA ARG A 342 8.30 -24.52 -11.50
C ARG A 342 8.37 -23.56 -12.67
N PHE A 343 7.37 -23.60 -13.53
CA PHE A 343 7.20 -22.67 -14.63
C PHE A 343 5.78 -22.12 -14.59
N GLY A 344 5.63 -20.80 -14.75
CA GLY A 344 4.34 -20.12 -14.66
C GLY A 344 4.13 -19.15 -15.82
N LEU A 345 2.90 -19.10 -16.32
CA LEU A 345 2.42 -18.09 -17.26
C LEU A 345 1.21 -17.39 -16.65
N ASP A 346 1.21 -16.07 -16.67
CA ASP A 346 0.15 -15.26 -16.10
C ASP A 346 -0.35 -14.20 -17.08
N VAL A 347 -1.67 -13.98 -17.12
CA VAL A 347 -2.31 -12.89 -17.85
C VAL A 347 -3.25 -12.17 -16.90
N SER A 348 -3.14 -10.86 -16.83
CA SER A 348 -4.07 -10.00 -16.09
C SER A 348 -4.62 -8.91 -16.98
N TYR A 349 -5.92 -8.68 -16.86
CA TYR A 349 -6.62 -7.52 -17.39
C TYR A 349 -7.45 -6.95 -16.24
N ASN A 350 -7.06 -5.79 -15.72
CA ASN A 350 -7.79 -5.15 -14.62
C ASN A 350 -8.16 -3.74 -15.04
N HIS A 351 -9.27 -3.62 -15.75
CA HIS A 351 -9.76 -2.36 -16.30
C HIS A 351 -11.20 -2.13 -15.85
N ASN A 352 -11.39 -1.18 -14.94
CA ASN A 352 -12.69 -0.94 -14.31
C ASN A 352 -13.82 -0.78 -15.36
N PRO A 353 -14.95 -1.50 -15.23
CA PRO A 353 -15.35 -2.32 -14.08
C PRO A 353 -14.89 -3.79 -14.13
N ILE A 354 -14.27 -4.27 -15.20
CA ILE A 354 -13.98 -5.71 -15.39
C ILE A 354 -12.55 -6.05 -15.00
N GLY A 355 -12.40 -7.16 -14.28
CA GLY A 355 -11.11 -7.78 -14.03
C GLY A 355 -11.10 -9.25 -14.41
N LEU A 356 -10.04 -9.69 -15.10
CA LEU A 356 -9.78 -11.07 -15.45
C LEU A 356 -8.32 -11.39 -15.13
N THR A 357 -8.08 -12.48 -14.41
CA THR A 357 -6.75 -13.06 -14.23
C THR A 357 -6.78 -14.52 -14.65
N VAL A 358 -5.74 -14.95 -15.33
CA VAL A 358 -5.52 -16.36 -15.71
C VAL A 358 -4.08 -16.70 -15.42
N GLU A 359 -3.85 -17.81 -14.71
CA GLU A 359 -2.51 -18.33 -14.45
C GLU A 359 -2.45 -19.82 -14.75
N TYR A 360 -1.37 -20.23 -15.40
CA TYR A 360 -1.01 -21.61 -15.65
C TYR A 360 0.33 -21.88 -15.00
N VAL A 361 0.45 -22.97 -14.25
CA VAL A 361 1.69 -23.36 -13.57
C VAL A 361 1.95 -24.84 -13.81
N ARG A 362 3.20 -25.17 -14.16
CA ARG A 362 3.69 -26.54 -14.23
C ARG A 362 4.86 -26.72 -13.25
N GLY A 363 4.83 -27.81 -12.50
CA GLY A 363 5.90 -28.26 -11.63
C GLY A 363 6.52 -29.56 -12.12
N SER A 364 7.79 -29.75 -11.81
CA SER A 364 8.51 -31.01 -12.01
C SER A 364 9.39 -31.24 -10.79
N ASP A 365 9.14 -32.35 -10.09
CA ASP A 365 9.83 -32.74 -8.86
C ASP A 365 10.46 -34.12 -9.01
N GLU A 366 11.74 -34.25 -8.66
CA GLU A 366 12.34 -35.56 -8.39
C GLU A 366 12.07 -35.92 -6.92
N GLN A 367 11.50 -37.09 -6.70
CA GLN A 367 11.20 -37.61 -5.36
C GLN A 367 11.60 -39.07 -5.24
N LEU A 368 11.79 -39.51 -4.00
CA LEU A 368 12.04 -40.92 -3.72
C LEU A 368 10.71 -41.63 -3.45
N SER A 369 10.40 -42.65 -4.25
CA SER A 369 9.27 -43.56 -4.04
C SER A 369 9.81 -44.97 -3.89
N GLU A 370 9.53 -45.63 -2.76
CA GLU A 370 10.00 -46.98 -2.45
C GLU A 370 11.53 -47.19 -2.61
N GLY A 371 12.32 -46.14 -2.38
CA GLY A 371 13.78 -46.18 -2.52
C GLY A 371 14.29 -46.00 -3.95
N VAL A 372 13.40 -45.72 -4.91
CA VAL A 372 13.71 -45.42 -6.32
C VAL A 372 13.41 -43.96 -6.61
N GLU A 373 14.31 -43.29 -7.32
CA GLU A 373 14.09 -41.92 -7.79
C GLU A 373 13.03 -41.91 -8.89
N THR A 374 12.02 -41.07 -8.73
CA THR A 374 10.87 -40.92 -9.62
C THR A 374 10.65 -39.44 -9.91
N ASP A 375 10.33 -39.13 -11.16
CA ASP A 375 9.87 -37.81 -11.56
C ASP A 375 8.36 -37.70 -11.30
N ARG A 376 7.92 -36.56 -10.78
CA ARG A 376 6.50 -36.21 -10.64
C ARG A 376 6.27 -34.84 -11.27
N ASP A 377 5.52 -34.83 -12.35
CA ASP A 377 5.10 -33.60 -13.03
C ASP A 377 3.71 -33.21 -12.55
N SER A 378 3.50 -31.93 -12.25
CA SER A 378 2.22 -31.41 -11.75
C SER A 378 1.80 -30.20 -12.56
N GLU A 379 0.49 -29.99 -12.73
CA GLU A 379 -0.04 -28.88 -13.51
C GLU A 379 -1.20 -28.19 -12.76
N SER A 380 -1.34 -26.88 -12.95
CA SER A 380 -2.44 -26.11 -12.40
C SER A 380 -2.85 -25.00 -13.34
N THR A 381 -4.16 -24.75 -13.40
CA THR A 381 -4.70 -23.58 -14.08
C THR A 381 -5.74 -22.92 -13.19
N VAL A 382 -5.63 -21.61 -13.01
CA VAL A 382 -6.65 -20.78 -12.35
C VAL A 382 -7.10 -19.67 -13.29
N ALA A 383 -8.40 -19.41 -13.30
CA ALA A 383 -8.98 -18.24 -13.92
C ALA A 383 -9.95 -17.57 -12.95
N THR A 384 -9.83 -16.25 -12.77
CA THR A 384 -10.73 -15.46 -11.93
C THR A 384 -11.28 -14.27 -12.72
N LEU A 385 -12.60 -14.17 -12.80
CA LEU A 385 -13.33 -13.06 -13.40
C LEU A 385 -14.06 -12.31 -12.29
N PHE A 386 -13.95 -10.99 -12.25
CA PHE A 386 -14.63 -10.14 -11.29
C PHE A 386 -15.16 -8.86 -11.94
N TRP A 387 -16.25 -8.35 -11.40
CA TRP A 387 -16.84 -7.07 -11.80
C TRP A 387 -16.81 -6.12 -10.60
N ASN A 388 -16.38 -4.88 -10.79
CA ASN A 388 -16.32 -3.85 -9.77
C ASN A 388 -17.38 -2.80 -10.04
N GLU A 389 -18.35 -2.68 -9.12
CA GLU A 389 -19.36 -1.63 -9.18
C GLU A 389 -19.26 -0.74 -7.94
N GLY A 390 -18.74 0.47 -8.10
CA GLY A 390 -18.62 1.43 -7.00
C GLY A 390 -17.59 2.53 -7.21
N GLU A 391 -17.57 3.47 -6.27
CA GLU A 391 -16.77 4.72 -6.38
C GLU A 391 -15.35 4.57 -5.80
N GLN A 392 -15.08 3.51 -5.03
CA GLN A 392 -13.85 3.35 -4.23
C GLN A 392 -12.58 3.16 -5.08
N PHE A 393 -12.72 2.58 -6.27
CA PHE A 393 -11.60 2.32 -7.18
C PHE A 393 -11.33 3.47 -8.16
N VAL A 394 -12.15 4.52 -8.15
CA VAL A 394 -11.97 5.71 -9.01
C VAL A 394 -11.00 6.69 -8.35
N GLY A 395 -9.92 7.03 -9.05
CA GLY A 395 -8.80 7.83 -8.51
C GLY A 395 -9.17 9.21 -7.94
N SER A 396 -10.23 9.85 -8.44
CA SER A 396 -10.73 11.14 -7.95
C SER A 396 -11.40 11.07 -6.57
N TYR A 397 -11.88 9.89 -6.16
CA TYR A 397 -12.55 9.69 -4.88
C TYR A 397 -11.59 9.22 -3.77
N ARG A 398 -10.43 8.65 -4.12
CA ARG A 398 -9.41 8.19 -3.15
C ARG A 398 -8.81 9.30 -2.29
N GLY A 399 -8.84 10.56 -2.77
CA GLY A 399 -8.28 11.73 -2.09
C GLY A 399 -9.26 12.51 -1.21
N GLN A 400 -10.54 12.09 -1.15
CA GLN A 400 -11.55 12.78 -0.35
C GLN A 400 -11.69 12.08 1.00
N ALA A 401 -11.29 12.75 2.08
CA ALA A 401 -11.57 12.30 3.43
C ALA A 401 -13.10 12.31 3.65
N ARG A 402 -13.75 11.17 3.48
CA ARG A 402 -15.17 11.00 3.83
C ARG A 402 -15.25 10.67 5.32
N TYR A 403 -16.18 11.33 5.99
CA TYR A 403 -16.37 11.20 7.44
C TYR A 403 -17.15 9.93 7.85
N ASP A 404 -17.59 9.11 6.88
CA ASP A 404 -18.58 8.06 7.09
C ASP A 404 -18.17 6.76 6.37
N ASP A 405 -17.51 5.85 7.10
CA ASP A 405 -16.92 4.59 6.62
C ASP A 405 -17.83 3.35 6.82
N TRP A 406 -19.13 3.54 7.12
CA TRP A 406 -20.02 2.44 7.55
C TRP A 406 -21.00 1.90 6.50
N TRP A 407 -20.98 2.42 5.26
CA TRP A 407 -21.83 1.90 4.17
C TRP A 407 -20.97 1.33 3.03
N PRO A 408 -21.32 0.16 2.45
CA PRO A 408 -20.55 -0.41 1.35
C PRO A 408 -20.51 0.54 0.15
N ASN A 409 -19.29 0.93 -0.22
CA ASN A 409 -19.01 1.85 -1.31
C ASN A 409 -18.74 1.12 -2.63
N THR A 410 -18.43 -0.17 -2.57
CA THR A 410 -18.17 -0.98 -3.76
C THR A 410 -18.58 -2.44 -3.56
N TYR A 411 -19.16 -2.99 -4.62
CA TYR A 411 -19.60 -4.37 -4.73
C TYR A 411 -18.75 -5.06 -5.77
N GLN A 412 -18.30 -6.28 -5.46
CA GLN A 412 -17.52 -7.08 -6.40
C GLN A 412 -18.00 -8.53 -6.40
N PRO A 413 -18.96 -8.90 -7.27
CA PRO A 413 -19.19 -10.30 -7.60
C PRO A 413 -17.99 -10.85 -8.38
N PHE A 414 -17.67 -12.12 -8.16
CA PHE A 414 -16.63 -12.80 -8.89
C PHE A 414 -16.94 -14.29 -9.06
N PHE A 415 -16.32 -14.85 -10.09
CA PHE A 415 -16.29 -16.27 -10.35
C PHE A 415 -14.85 -16.71 -10.55
N ARG A 416 -14.51 -17.86 -10.00
CA ARG A 416 -13.20 -18.47 -10.15
C ARG A 416 -13.34 -19.95 -10.47
N TRP A 417 -12.46 -20.39 -11.37
CA TRP A 417 -12.21 -21.79 -11.68
C TRP A 417 -10.74 -22.09 -11.38
N ASP A 418 -10.47 -23.13 -10.60
CA ASP A 418 -9.13 -23.54 -10.21
C ASP A 418 -9.02 -25.06 -10.37
N ARG A 419 -8.13 -25.52 -11.24
CA ARG A 419 -7.81 -26.93 -11.43
C ARG A 419 -6.37 -27.19 -11.04
N PHE A 420 -6.14 -28.26 -10.30
CA PHE A 420 -4.83 -28.76 -9.94
C PHE A 420 -4.74 -30.26 -10.21
N ASP A 421 -3.63 -30.66 -10.80
CA ASP A 421 -3.31 -32.01 -11.23
C ASP A 421 -1.95 -32.35 -10.59
N PRO A 422 -1.94 -33.15 -9.49
CA PRO A 422 -0.73 -33.37 -8.71
C PRO A 422 0.28 -34.31 -9.39
N ASP A 423 -0.17 -35.18 -10.29
CA ASP A 423 0.69 -36.06 -11.09
C ASP A 423 0.12 -36.26 -12.50
N THR A 424 0.72 -35.61 -13.50
CA THR A 424 0.24 -35.67 -14.90
C THR A 424 0.40 -37.05 -15.54
N ASP A 425 1.19 -37.94 -14.94
CA ASP A 425 1.35 -39.32 -15.42
C ASP A 425 0.26 -40.26 -14.88
N GLU A 426 -0.44 -39.87 -13.81
CA GLU A 426 -1.55 -40.60 -13.23
C GLU A 426 -2.88 -40.10 -13.81
N SER A 427 -3.79 -41.01 -14.14
CA SER A 427 -5.07 -40.61 -14.73
C SER A 427 -6.14 -40.46 -13.67
N GLY A 428 -6.73 -39.27 -13.58
CA GLY A 428 -7.94 -39.06 -12.76
C GLY A 428 -7.67 -38.72 -11.30
N ASP A 429 -6.55 -38.10 -11.00
CA ASP A 429 -6.16 -37.63 -9.66
C ASP A 429 -6.30 -36.10 -9.48
N HIS A 430 -6.81 -35.40 -10.50
CA HIS A 430 -6.99 -33.95 -10.45
C HIS A 430 -8.15 -33.48 -9.54
N ARG A 431 -7.98 -32.28 -8.99
CA ARG A 431 -8.94 -31.57 -8.15
C ARG A 431 -9.34 -30.25 -8.79
N THR A 432 -10.64 -30.00 -8.88
CA THR A 432 -11.21 -28.77 -9.44
C THR A 432 -12.07 -28.06 -8.40
N VAL A 433 -11.86 -26.76 -8.25
CA VAL A 433 -12.63 -25.89 -7.36
C VAL A 433 -13.31 -24.80 -8.18
N TYR A 434 -14.62 -24.76 -8.12
CA TYR A 434 -15.44 -23.67 -8.64
C TYR A 434 -15.84 -22.77 -7.48
N THR A 435 -15.53 -21.48 -7.55
CA THR A 435 -15.91 -20.51 -6.53
C THR A 435 -16.81 -19.44 -7.15
N LEU A 436 -18.01 -19.32 -6.62
CA LEU A 436 -18.85 -18.14 -6.80
C LEU A 436 -18.76 -17.30 -5.54
N GLY A 437 -18.43 -16.02 -5.67
CA GLY A 437 -18.30 -15.18 -4.48
C GLY A 437 -18.65 -13.73 -4.69
N PHE A 438 -18.67 -13.03 -3.56
CA PHE A 438 -19.09 -11.65 -3.47
C PHE A 438 -18.29 -10.92 -2.41
N ASN A 439 -17.75 -9.76 -2.79
CA ASN A 439 -17.04 -8.88 -1.86
C ASN A 439 -17.79 -7.56 -1.69
N LEU A 440 -17.88 -7.12 -0.44
CA LEU A 440 -18.42 -5.86 0.01
C LEU A 440 -17.31 -5.02 0.61
N PHE A 441 -17.00 -3.88 -0.01
CA PHE A 441 -15.99 -2.95 0.49
C PHE A 441 -16.67 -1.80 1.22
N PHE A 442 -16.45 -1.70 2.53
CA PHE A 442 -16.96 -0.61 3.36
C PHE A 442 -16.04 0.62 3.30
N ALA A 443 -14.74 0.36 3.38
CA ALA A 443 -13.69 1.37 3.31
C ALA A 443 -12.51 0.84 2.46
N GLN A 444 -11.52 1.70 2.19
CA GLN A 444 -10.27 1.29 1.53
C GLN A 444 -9.57 0.15 2.26
N THR A 445 -9.75 0.08 3.58
CA THR A 445 -9.11 -0.91 4.44
C THR A 445 -10.04 -2.03 4.90
N THR A 446 -11.35 -1.95 4.64
CA THR A 446 -12.33 -2.89 5.23
C THR A 446 -13.14 -3.58 4.15
N LYS A 447 -13.08 -4.92 4.13
CA LYS A 447 -13.75 -5.79 3.16
C LYS A 447 -14.46 -6.94 3.88
N PHE A 448 -15.68 -7.25 3.49
CA PHE A 448 -16.35 -8.49 3.81
C PHE A 448 -16.50 -9.36 2.55
N GLN A 449 -16.28 -10.66 2.69
CA GLN A 449 -16.27 -11.62 1.57
C GLN A 449 -17.15 -12.81 1.89
N ILE A 450 -17.81 -13.33 0.85
CA ILE A 450 -18.56 -14.58 0.88
C ILE A 450 -18.10 -15.41 -0.33
N ASN A 451 -17.74 -16.67 -0.11
CA ASN A 451 -17.38 -17.64 -1.13
C ASN A 451 -18.23 -18.90 -0.98
N LEU A 452 -18.84 -19.32 -2.08
CA LEU A 452 -19.47 -20.62 -2.26
C LEU A 452 -18.56 -21.45 -3.15
N ASN A 453 -17.97 -22.50 -2.60
CA ASN A 453 -17.04 -23.38 -3.27
C ASN A 453 -17.72 -24.72 -3.56
N ARG A 454 -17.58 -25.20 -4.79
CA ARG A 454 -17.87 -26.58 -5.18
C ARG A 454 -16.56 -27.24 -5.55
N ILE A 455 -16.20 -28.27 -4.81
CA ILE A 455 -14.93 -28.97 -4.90
C ILE A 455 -15.21 -30.35 -5.50
N GLU A 456 -14.61 -30.62 -6.65
CA GLU A 456 -14.67 -31.92 -7.33
C GLU A 456 -13.27 -32.55 -7.25
N ASP A 457 -13.17 -33.71 -6.59
CA ASP A 457 -11.93 -34.48 -6.45
C ASP A 457 -12.07 -35.78 -7.24
N LYS A 458 -11.25 -35.95 -8.29
CA LYS A 458 -11.33 -37.15 -9.13
C LYS A 458 -10.63 -38.36 -8.53
N SER A 459 -9.59 -38.18 -7.72
CA SER A 459 -8.86 -39.28 -7.08
C SER A 459 -9.80 -40.09 -6.18
N THR A 460 -10.66 -39.38 -5.44
CA THR A 460 -11.67 -39.98 -4.55
C THR A 460 -13.06 -40.14 -5.20
N ASN A 461 -13.23 -39.61 -6.42
CA ASN A 461 -14.52 -39.47 -7.10
C ASN A 461 -15.60 -38.85 -6.19
N SER A 462 -15.23 -37.79 -5.48
CA SER A 462 -16.06 -37.10 -4.50
C SER A 462 -16.39 -35.67 -4.93
N GLU A 463 -17.49 -35.17 -4.39
CA GLU A 463 -17.94 -33.79 -4.55
C GLU A 463 -18.28 -33.23 -3.17
N ASN A 464 -17.81 -32.02 -2.88
CA ASN A 464 -18.00 -31.35 -1.60
C ASN A 464 -18.37 -29.88 -1.82
N HIS A 465 -19.27 -29.36 -0.98
CA HIS A 465 -19.67 -27.95 -0.96
C HIS A 465 -19.14 -27.25 0.29
N GLU A 466 -18.62 -26.05 0.11
CA GLU A 466 -18.10 -25.23 1.20
C GLU A 466 -18.60 -23.78 1.09
N LEU A 467 -19.03 -23.23 2.23
CA LEU A 467 -19.33 -21.81 2.41
C LEU A 467 -18.24 -21.19 3.29
N LEU A 468 -17.58 -20.16 2.79
CA LEU A 468 -16.64 -19.34 3.57
C LEU A 468 -17.11 -17.91 3.62
N THR A 469 -16.99 -17.30 4.80
CA THR A 469 -17.18 -15.86 4.98
C THR A 469 -15.96 -15.28 5.68
N GLN A 470 -15.58 -14.06 5.31
CA GLN A 470 -14.40 -13.41 5.87
C GLN A 470 -14.63 -11.92 6.05
N LEU A 471 -14.39 -11.41 7.24
CA LEU A 471 -14.26 -9.98 7.51
C LEU A 471 -12.78 -9.64 7.62
N GLN A 472 -12.33 -8.68 6.81
CA GLN A 472 -10.96 -8.20 6.76
C GLN A 472 -10.89 -6.72 7.10
N PHE A 473 -9.93 -6.37 7.94
CA PHE A 473 -9.57 -5.00 8.28
C PHE A 473 -8.05 -4.80 8.16
N GLY A 474 -7.64 -3.88 7.28
CA GLY A 474 -6.29 -3.38 7.16
C GLY A 474 -6.09 -2.06 7.93
N PHE A 475 -4.86 -1.73 8.29
CA PHE A 475 -4.52 -0.46 8.93
C PHE A 475 -3.10 -0.02 8.62
#